data_AF-A0A2S4Y3H1-F1
#
_entry.id   AF-A0A2S4Y3H1-F1
#
_cell.length_a   1.000
_cell.length_b   1.000
_cell.length_c   1.000
_cell.angle_alpha   90.00
_cell.angle_beta   90.00
_cell.angle_gamma   90.00
#
_symmetry.space_group_name_H-M   'P 1'
#
loop_
_entity.id
_entity.type
_entity.pdbx_description
1 polymer ?
#
loop_
_entity_poly.entity_id
_entity_poly.type
_entity_poly.pdbx_seq_one_letter_code
_entity_poly.pdbx_strand_id
1 'polypeptide(L)' 'MLSVRFPQDLIELQRARNHAYAELAGRSGNPTVLRRRLLRLCARLHWHPHFDGSDGRSPGARAELRRRVRENAGRDRGAS' A
#
# COMPACT_ATOMS: atom_id res chain seq x y z
N MET A 1 17.12 -16.23 -3.90
CA MET A 1 15.97 -15.29 -3.91
C MET A 1 15.89 -14.61 -2.55
N LEU A 2 16.21 -13.33 -2.43
CA LEU A 2 16.10 -12.59 -1.16
C LEU A 2 14.61 -12.40 -0.84
N SER A 3 14.08 -13.26 0.04
CA SER A 3 12.72 -13.12 0.56
C SER A 3 12.70 -11.98 1.57
N VAL A 4 12.62 -10.74 1.07
CA VAL A 4 12.38 -9.56 1.92
C VAL A 4 11.01 -9.77 2.57
N ARG A 5 10.99 -10.09 3.87
CA ARG A 5 9.74 -10.16 4.63
C ARG A 5 9.34 -8.74 4.99
N PHE A 6 8.34 -8.22 4.29
CA PHE A 6 7.74 -6.94 4.65
C PHE A 6 6.92 -7.12 5.94
N PRO A 7 6.95 -6.13 6.86
CA PRO A 7 6.07 -6.13 8.02
C PRO A 7 4.60 -6.21 7.62
N GLN A 8 3.80 -6.94 8.40
CA GLN A 8 2.36 -7.10 8.13
C GLN A 8 1.65 -5.74 8.09
N ASP A 9 2.05 -4.81 8.96
CA ASP A 9 1.49 -3.45 9.01
C ASP A 9 1.68 -2.68 7.69
N LEU A 10 2.80 -2.92 7.01
CA LEU A 10 3.11 -2.29 5.72
C LEU A 10 2.22 -2.85 4.60
N ILE A 11 1.91 -4.15 4.67
CA ILE A 11 1.01 -4.84 3.74
C ILE A 11 -0.41 -4.30 3.93
N GLU A 12 -0.88 -4.20 5.18
CA GLU A 12 -2.21 -3.65 5.50
C GLU A 12 -2.33 -2.17 5.11
N LEU A 13 -1.28 -1.38 5.33
CA LEU A 13 -1.24 0.02 4.92
C LEU A 13 -1.38 0.18 3.40
N GLN A 14 -0.73 -0.67 2.62
CA GLN A 14 -0.81 -0.65 1.17
C GLN A 14 -2.16 -1.17 0.64
N ARG A 15 -2.78 -2.18 1.30
CA ARG A 15 -4.15 -2.63 1.01
C ARG A 15 -5.17 -1.52 1.23
N ALA A 16 -5.11 -0.83 2.36
CA ALA A 16 -5.99 0.30 2.66
C ALA A 16 -5.87 1.43 1.62
N ARG A 17 -4.67 1.63 1.05
CA ARG A 17 -4.43 2.59 -0.03
C ARG A 17 -5.13 2.18 -1.33
N ASN A 18 -5.04 0.91 -1.69
CA ASN A 18 -5.69 0.40 -2.90
C ASN A 18 -7.21 0.48 -2.80
N HIS A 19 -7.78 0.14 -1.63
CA HIS A 19 -9.21 0.29 -1.37
C HIS A 19 -9.66 1.75 -1.52
N ALA A 20 -8.93 2.70 -0.94
CA ALA A 20 -9.25 4.12 -1.06
C ALA A 20 -9.16 4.62 -2.51
N TYR A 21 -8.25 4.09 -3.34
CA TYR A 21 -8.24 4.40 -4.76
C TYR A 21 -9.41 3.78 -5.52
N ALA A 22 -9.81 2.56 -5.18
CA ALA A 22 -10.96 1.89 -5.79
C ALA A 22 -12.27 2.62 -5.49
N GLU A 23 -12.49 3.05 -4.24
CA GLU A 23 -13.62 3.91 -3.85
C GLU A 23 -13.61 5.24 -4.62
N LEU A 24 -12.42 5.82 -4.88
CA LEU A 24 -12.30 7.08 -5.60
C LEU A 24 -12.66 6.91 -7.08
N ALA A 25 -12.19 5.81 -7.68
CA ALA A 25 -12.49 5.45 -9.06
C ALA A 25 -13.97 5.10 -9.26
N GLY A 26 -14.58 4.44 -8.28
CA GLY A 26 -16.01 4.11 -8.27
C GLY A 26 -16.94 5.26 -7.91
N ARG A 27 -16.41 6.45 -7.54
CA ARG A 27 -17.16 7.58 -6.97
C ARG A 27 -18.09 7.17 -5.81
N SER A 28 -17.77 6.08 -5.11
CA SER A 28 -18.55 5.60 -3.97
C SER A 28 -18.06 6.31 -2.70
N GLY A 29 -18.96 7.06 -2.07
CA GLY A 29 -18.69 7.76 -0.81
C GLY A 29 -18.21 9.21 -0.97
N ASN A 30 -17.80 9.81 0.15
CA ASN A 30 -17.45 11.24 0.20
C ASN A 30 -15.99 11.47 -0.24
N PRO A 31 -15.74 12.19 -1.35
CA PRO A 31 -14.40 12.34 -1.92
C PRO A 31 -13.41 13.05 -0.98
N THR A 32 -13.91 13.92 -0.10
CA THR A 32 -13.08 14.62 0.90
C THR A 32 -12.60 13.68 1.99
N VAL A 33 -13.46 12.77 2.48
CA VAL A 33 -13.07 11.74 3.46
C VAL A 33 -12.02 10.82 2.87
N LEU A 34 -12.22 10.43 1.61
CA LEU A 34 -11.33 9.54 0.88
C LEU A 34 -9.96 10.17 0.61
N ARG A 35 -9.94 11.45 0.21
CA ARG A 35 -8.71 12.20 0.00
C ARG A 35 -7.92 12.40 1.30
N ARG A 36 -8.61 12.66 2.43
CA ARG A 36 -7.96 12.70 3.76
C ARG A 36 -7.38 11.33 4.14
N ARG A 37 -8.10 10.24 3.87
CA ARG A 37 -7.62 8.87 4.11
C ARG A 37 -6.36 8.58 3.30
N LEU A 38 -6.35 8.92 2.01
CA LEU A 38 -5.18 8.77 1.14
C LEU A 38 -3.97 9.57 1.64
N LEU A 39 -4.16 10.83 2.04
CA LEU A 39 -3.07 11.65 2.58
C LEU A 39 -2.45 11.04 3.84
N ARG A 40 -3.27 10.53 4.77
CA ARG A 40 -2.77 9.85 5.98
C ARG A 40 -2.00 8.58 5.64
N LEU A 41 -2.49 7.77 4.70
CA LEU A 41 -1.81 6.55 4.27
C LEU A 41 -0.50 6.85 3.54
N CYS A 42 -0.47 7.89 2.71
CA CYS A 42 0.76 8.38 2.07
C CYS A 42 1.77 8.88 3.11
N ALA A 43 1.34 9.64 4.11
CA ALA A 43 2.21 10.11 5.20
C ALA A 43 2.78 8.95 6.02
N ARG A 44 1.93 7.99 6.44
CA ARG A 44 2.37 6.79 7.18
C ARG A 44 3.35 5.94 6.39
N LEU A 45 3.17 5.82 5.08
CA LEU A 45 4.09 5.08 4.22
C LEU A 45 5.41 5.83 4.03
N HIS A 46 5.36 7.16 3.96
CA HIS A 46 6.56 7.99 3.79
C HIS A 46 7.45 7.96 5.05
N TRP A 47 6.83 8.03 6.23
CA TRP A 47 7.49 8.05 7.53
C TRP A 47 7.61 6.66 8.19
N HIS A 48 7.43 5.58 7.43
CA HIS A 48 7.43 4.24 8.02
C HIS A 48 8.86 3.88 8.48
N PRO A 49 9.07 3.37 9.71
CA PRO A 49 10.41 3.03 10.23
C PRO A 49 11.17 2.01 9.36
N HIS A 50 10.43 1.12 8.69
CA HIS A 50 10.98 0.20 7.68
C HIS A 50 11.72 0.90 6.53
N PHE A 51 11.37 2.15 6.20
CA PHE A 51 12.06 2.95 5.20
C PHE A 51 13.15 3.86 5.79
N ASP A 52 13.24 3.96 7.12
CA ASP A 52 14.26 4.73 7.80
C ASP A 52 15.56 3.94 8.02
N GLY A 53 15.46 2.61 8.16
CA GLY A 53 16.60 1.68 8.14
C GLY A 53 17.36 1.68 6.82
N SER A 54 18.65 1.32 6.88
CA SER A 54 19.63 1.34 5.78
C SER A 54 19.18 0.61 4.50
N ASP A 55 18.31 -0.39 4.60
CA ASP A 55 17.79 -1.16 3.45
C ASP A 55 16.52 -0.54 2.81
N GLY A 56 15.86 0.38 3.49
CA GLY A 56 14.52 0.89 3.14
C GLY A 56 14.51 2.18 2.34
N ARG A 57 15.61 2.94 2.29
CA ARG A 57 15.67 4.24 1.59
C ARG A 57 15.68 4.12 0.06
N SER A 58 15.72 2.89 -0.47
CA SER A 58 15.82 2.56 -1.88
C SER A 58 14.47 2.66 -2.62
N PRO A 59 14.39 3.33 -3.79
CA PRO A 59 13.18 3.33 -4.64
C PRO A 59 12.67 1.92 -4.99
N GLY A 60 13.57 0.94 -5.04
CA GLY A 60 13.28 -0.47 -5.26
C GLY A 60 12.40 -1.11 -4.19
N ALA A 61 12.58 -0.76 -2.91
CA ALA A 61 11.77 -1.30 -1.81
C ALA A 61 10.29 -0.89 -1.93
N ARG A 62 10.03 0.36 -2.36
CA ARG A 62 8.68 0.87 -2.63
C ARG A 62 8.06 0.23 -3.87
N ALA A 63 8.86 -0.03 -4.92
CA ALA A 63 8.39 -0.69 -6.12
C ALA A 63 8.02 -2.17 -5.86
N GLU A 64 8.83 -2.87 -5.08
CA GLU A 64 8.60 -4.26 -4.66
C GLU A 64 7.33 -4.40 -3.82
N LEU A 65 7.08 -3.49 -2.88
CA LEU A 65 5.82 -3.45 -2.12
C LEU A 65 4.61 -3.29 -3.04
N ARG A 66 4.67 -2.40 -4.05
CA ARG A 66 3.60 -2.22 -5.03
C ARG A 66 3.40 -3.44 -5.94
N ARG A 67 4.45 -4.22 -6.20
CA ARG A 67 4.38 -5.46 -6.98
C ARG A 67 3.65 -6.54 -6.17
N ARG A 68 4.10 -6.81 -4.95
CA ARG A 68 3.53 -7.86 -4.10
C ARG A 68 2.06 -7.62 -3.75
N VAL A 69 1.66 -6.37 -3.49
CA VAL A 69 0.25 -6.08 -3.22
C VAL A 69 -0.62 -6.23 -4.47
N ARG A 70 -0.08 -5.96 -5.67
CA ARG A 70 -0.81 -6.24 -6.93
C ARG A 70 -0.95 -7.74 -7.19
N GLU A 71 0.10 -8.51 -6.94
CA GLU A 71 0.06 -9.99 -7.05
C GLU A 71 -0.93 -10.60 -6.06
N ASN A 72 -1.01 -10.08 -4.83
CA ASN A 72 -2.00 -10.56 -3.85
C ASN A 72 -3.44 -10.14 -4.20
N ALA A 73 -3.65 -8.93 -4.73
CA ALA A 73 -4.97 -8.48 -5.16
C ALA A 73 -5.48 -9.24 -6.40
N GLY A 74 -4.58 -9.70 -7.27
CA GLY A 74 -4.91 -10.60 -8.38
C GLY A 74 -5.35 -11.99 -7.89
N ARG A 75 -4.75 -12.49 -6.80
CA ARG A 75 -5.18 -13.74 -6.15
C ARG A 75 -6.56 -13.63 -5.49
N ASP A 76 -6.85 -12.52 -4.80
CA ASP A 76 -8.17 -12.31 -4.19
C ASP A 76 -9.31 -12.17 -5.22
N ARG A 77 -9.03 -11.65 -6.43
CA ARG A 77 -10.03 -11.59 -7.52
C ARG A 77 -10.26 -12.92 -8.25
N GLY A 78 -9.32 -13.86 -8.16
CA GLY A 78 -9.45 -15.20 -8.77
C GLY A 78 -10.14 -16.23 -7.87
N ALA A 79 -10.51 -15.84 -6.65
CA ALA A 79 -11.17 -16.68 -5.64
C ALA A 79 -12.65 -16.31 -5.43
N SER A 80 -13.28 -15.63 -6.39
CA SER A 80 -14.73 -15.34 -6.40
C SER A 80 -15.44 -16.20 -7.43
#